data_AF-A0A7V9LFU0-F1
#
_entry.id   AF-A0A7V9LFU0-F1
#
_cell.length_a   1.000
_cell.length_b   1.000
_cell.length_c   1.000
_cell.angle_alpha   90.00
_cell.angle_beta   90.00
_cell.angle_gamma   90.00
#
_symmetry.space_group_name_H-M   'P 1'
#
loop_
_entity.id
_entity.type
_entity.pdbx_description
1 polymer ?
#
loop_
_entity_poly.entity_id
_entity_poly.type
_entity_poly.pdbx_seq_one_letter_code
_entity_poly.pdbx_strand_id
1 'polypeptide(L)'
;MATRKEVRGRIASVKNVQKITRAMEMVAAARLRRAEQRIEALRPYASNLRRMTRNVAEAAGAEARNLPVLQDRENTEKVAVLLVTGDRGLAGSFNSQIIREGVRLKSQL
;
A
#
# COMPACT_ATOMS: atom_id res chain seq x y z
N MET A 1 -9.73 45.48 10.47
CA MET A 1 -8.28 45.19 10.66
C MET A 1 -8.14 44.14 11.75
N ALA A 2 -7.27 43.14 11.58
CA ALA A 2 -7.08 42.11 12.59
C ALA A 2 -6.44 42.70 13.86
N THR A 3 -7.00 42.39 15.02
CA THR A 3 -6.51 42.93 16.29
C THR A 3 -5.22 42.21 16.74
N ARG A 4 -4.36 42.89 17.49
CA ARG A 4 -3.12 42.29 18.05
C ARG A 4 -3.39 41.04 18.90
N LYS A 5 -4.60 40.91 19.47
CA LYS A 5 -5.06 39.71 20.19
C LYS A 5 -5.32 38.55 19.24
N GLU A 6 -6.01 38.78 18.12
CA GLU A 6 -6.27 37.77 17.09
C GLU A 6 -4.98 37.22 16.49
N VAL A 7 -4.02 38.09 16.16
CA VAL A 7 -2.71 37.68 15.63
C VAL A 7 -1.98 36.77 16.62
N ARG A 8 -1.94 37.14 17.92
CA ARG A 8 -1.36 36.29 18.98
C ARG A 8 -2.08 34.95 19.10
N GLY A 9 -3.41 34.94 19.01
CA GLY A 9 -4.22 33.72 19.02
C GLY A 9 -3.88 32.79 17.87
N ARG A 10 -3.77 33.33 16.64
CA ARG A 10 -3.42 32.55 15.44
C ARG A 10 -2.00 31.96 15.52
N ILE A 11 -1.04 32.72 16.04
CA ILE A 11 0.33 32.22 16.29
C ILE A 11 0.31 31.04 17.26
N ALA A 12 -0.43 31.15 18.37
CA ALA A 12 -0.54 30.06 19.34
C ALA A 12 -1.19 28.81 18.72
N SER A 13 -2.26 29.00 17.93
CA SER A 13 -2.93 27.91 17.21
C SER A 13 -1.97 27.19 16.23
N VAL A 14 -1.25 27.92 15.38
CA VAL A 14 -0.29 27.33 14.43
C VAL A 14 0.84 26.61 15.15
N LYS A 15 1.37 27.17 16.25
CA LYS A 15 2.39 26.48 17.08
C LYS A 15 1.87 25.17 17.67
N ASN A 16 0.60 25.12 18.06
CA ASN A 16 -0.02 23.88 18.55
C ASN A 16 -0.18 22.85 17.44
N VAL A 17 -0.68 23.26 16.26
CA VAL A 17 -0.77 22.38 15.08
C VAL A 17 0.61 21.84 14.70
N GLN A 18 1.65 22.67 14.70
CA GLN A 18 3.02 22.27 14.41
C GLN A 18 3.53 21.17 15.37
N LYS A 19 3.25 21.30 16.67
CA LYS A 19 3.64 20.28 17.66
C LYS A 19 2.92 18.96 17.42
N ILE A 20 1.62 19.01 17.12
CA ILE A 20 0.80 17.82 16.84
C ILE A 20 1.31 17.12 15.58
N THR A 21 1.51 17.85 14.47
CA THR A 21 1.98 17.26 13.22
C THR A 21 3.40 16.70 13.36
N ARG A 22 4.27 17.34 14.14
CA ARG A 22 5.62 16.82 14.45
C ARG A 22 5.56 15.50 15.22
N ALA A 23 4.66 15.38 16.19
CA ALA A 23 4.44 14.12 16.88
C ALA A 23 3.88 13.04 15.94
N MET A 24 2.92 13.38 15.09
CA MET A 24 2.37 12.47 14.08
C MET A 24 3.44 11.96 13.10
N GLU A 25 4.33 12.85 12.64
CA GLU A 25 5.48 12.51 11.79
C GLU A 25 6.37 11.45 12.45
N MET A 26 6.74 11.65 13.72
CA MET A 26 7.56 10.68 14.47
C MET A 26 6.85 9.33 14.64
N VAL A 27 5.54 9.33 14.93
CA VAL A 27 4.74 8.10 15.04
C VAL A 27 4.65 7.38 13.69
N ALA A 28 4.46 8.11 12.60
CA ALA A 28 4.43 7.55 11.25
C ALA A 28 5.78 6.92 10.88
N ALA A 29 6.88 7.62 11.15
CA ALA A 29 8.23 7.11 10.91
C ALA A 29 8.51 5.83 11.72
N ALA A 30 8.10 5.78 12.99
CA ALA A 30 8.24 4.57 13.80
C ALA A 30 7.40 3.40 13.26
N ARG A 31 6.18 3.66 12.77
CA ARG A 31 5.33 2.63 12.14
C ARG A 31 5.92 2.12 10.83
N LEU A 32 6.49 3.01 10.00
CA LEU A 32 7.17 2.65 8.76
C LEU A 32 8.36 1.72 9.04
N ARG A 33 9.25 2.11 9.96
CA ARG A 33 10.40 1.27 10.34
C ARG A 33 9.98 -0.12 10.83
N ARG A 34 8.91 -0.21 11.62
CA ARG A 34 8.36 -1.51 12.05
C ARG A 34 7.83 -2.33 10.86
N ALA A 35 7.20 -1.69 9.88
CA ALA A 35 6.73 -2.39 8.68
C ALA A 35 7.89 -2.91 7.83
N GLU A 36 8.94 -2.10 7.64
CA GLU A 36 10.17 -2.50 6.94
C GLU A 36 10.84 -3.69 7.63
N GLN A 37 10.98 -3.65 8.96
CA GLN A 37 11.54 -4.77 9.72
C GLN A 37 10.73 -6.07 9.55
N ARG A 38 9.40 -6.00 9.52
CA ARG A 38 8.55 -7.17 9.25
C ARG A 38 8.77 -7.72 7.84
N ILE A 39 8.88 -6.85 6.84
CA ILE A 39 9.15 -7.25 5.45
C ILE A 39 10.51 -7.94 5.36
N GLU A 40 11.53 -7.40 6.03
CA GLU A 40 12.87 -7.97 6.01
C GLU A 40 12.91 -9.35 6.68
N ALA A 41 12.25 -9.49 7.83
CA ALA A 41 12.10 -10.79 8.49
C ALA A 41 11.31 -11.82 7.65
N LEU A 42 10.34 -11.38 6.84
CA LEU A 42 9.57 -12.23 5.95
C LEU A 42 10.35 -12.66 4.69
N ARG A 43 11.39 -11.90 4.29
CA ARG A 43 12.09 -12.07 3.03
C ARG A 43 12.66 -13.49 2.82
N PRO A 44 13.30 -14.14 3.80
CA PRO A 44 13.81 -15.51 3.65
C PRO A 44 12.69 -16.55 3.45
N TYR A 45 11.56 -16.37 4.13
CA TYR A 45 10.40 -17.24 3.93
C TYR A 45 9.85 -17.10 2.51
N ALA A 46 9.65 -15.87 2.05
CA ALA A 46 9.13 -15.60 0.71
C ALA A 46 10.06 -16.12 -0.40
N SER A 47 11.40 -16.02 -0.22
CA SER A 47 12.36 -16.55 -1.20
C SER A 47 12.36 -18.07 -1.24
N ASN A 48 12.31 -18.73 -0.08
CA ASN A 48 12.22 -20.19 0.01
C ASN A 48 10.91 -20.71 -0.57
N LEU A 49 9.79 -20.07 -0.26
CA LEU A 49 8.48 -20.43 -0.81
C LEU A 49 8.49 -20.32 -2.34
N ARG A 50 8.99 -19.21 -2.90
CA ARG A 50 9.13 -19.05 -4.35
C ARG A 50 9.98 -20.14 -5.00
N ARG A 51 11.11 -20.51 -4.38
CA ARG A 51 11.97 -21.60 -4.88
C ARG A 51 11.23 -22.94 -4.85
N MET A 52 10.58 -23.26 -3.75
CA MET A 52 9.83 -24.50 -3.60
C MET A 52 8.69 -24.60 -4.63
N THR A 53 7.86 -23.56 -4.75
CA THR A 53 6.75 -23.55 -5.71
C THR A 53 7.25 -23.67 -7.15
N ARG A 54 8.39 -23.05 -7.49
CA ARG A 54 9.03 -23.21 -8.80
C ARG A 54 9.46 -24.66 -9.05
N ASN A 55 10.20 -25.26 -8.11
CA ASN A 55 10.67 -26.63 -8.25
C ASN A 55 9.50 -27.62 -8.42
N VAL A 56 8.41 -27.42 -7.68
CA VAL A 56 7.20 -28.24 -7.82
C VAL A 56 6.55 -28.05 -9.19
N ALA A 57 6.45 -26.81 -9.68
CA ALA A 57 5.90 -26.53 -11.00
C ALA A 57 6.76 -27.15 -12.13
N GLU A 58 8.09 -27.08 -12.01
CA GLU A 58 9.03 -27.69 -12.97
C GLU A 58 8.93 -29.22 -12.95
N ALA A 59 8.84 -29.83 -11.77
CA ALA A 59 8.69 -31.28 -11.62
C ALA A 59 7.36 -31.81 -12.18
N ALA A 60 6.28 -31.03 -12.04
CA ALA A 60 4.96 -31.38 -12.59
C ALA A 60 4.88 -31.22 -14.12
N GLY A 61 5.81 -30.50 -14.74
CA GLY A 61 5.88 -30.36 -16.20
C GLY A 61 4.56 -29.89 -16.83
N ALA A 62 4.06 -30.64 -17.82
CA ALA A 62 2.81 -30.31 -18.51
C ALA A 62 1.56 -30.43 -17.61
N GLU A 63 1.60 -31.28 -16.57
CA GLU A 63 0.46 -31.49 -15.67
C GLU A 63 0.19 -30.28 -14.76
N ALA A 64 1.19 -29.42 -14.54
CA ALA A 64 1.00 -28.16 -13.81
C ALA A 64 -0.09 -27.27 -14.43
N ARG A 65 -0.25 -27.33 -15.76
CA ARG A 65 -1.31 -26.58 -16.49
C ARG A 65 -2.71 -27.12 -16.25
N ASN A 66 -2.86 -28.30 -15.65
CA ASN A 66 -4.17 -28.81 -15.24
C ASN A 66 -4.65 -28.18 -13.93
N LEU A 67 -3.78 -27.47 -13.19
CA LEU A 67 -4.19 -26.73 -12.00
C LEU A 67 -5.01 -25.50 -12.39
N PRO A 68 -6.26 -25.35 -11.92
CA PRO A 68 -7.14 -24.25 -12.33
C PRO A 68 -6.58 -22.84 -12.09
N VAL A 69 -5.67 -22.68 -11.12
CA VAL A 69 -5.03 -21.40 -10.79
C VAL A 69 -3.84 -21.05 -11.68
N LEU A 70 -3.32 -22.01 -12.44
CA LEU A 70 -2.19 -21.84 -13.38
C LEU A 70 -2.64 -21.89 -14.84
N GLN A 71 -3.95 -22.01 -15.08
CA GLN A 71 -4.52 -22.02 -16.43
C GLN A 71 -4.68 -20.60 -16.97
N ASP A 72 -4.04 -20.34 -18.11
CA ASP A 72 -4.33 -19.15 -18.90
C ASP A 72 -5.75 -19.25 -19.44
N ARG A 73 -6.53 -18.18 -19.27
CA ARG A 73 -7.91 -18.08 -19.77
C ARG A 73 -7.94 -17.15 -20.97
N GLU A 74 -8.14 -17.72 -22.16
CA GLU A 74 -8.13 -16.99 -23.43
C GLU A 74 -9.31 -16.01 -23.58
N ASN A 75 -10.44 -16.27 -22.90
CA ASN A 75 -11.64 -15.45 -23.02
C ASN A 75 -12.18 -15.09 -21.62
N THR A 76 -11.66 -14.00 -21.05
CA THR A 76 -12.01 -13.56 -19.70
C THR A 76 -13.05 -12.45 -19.77
N GLU A 77 -14.33 -12.80 -19.61
CA GLU A 77 -15.44 -11.82 -19.57
C GLU A 77 -15.47 -10.98 -18.29
N LYS A 78 -14.80 -11.46 -17.22
CA LYS A 78 -14.82 -10.85 -15.89
C LYS A 78 -13.44 -10.86 -15.27
N VAL A 79 -12.94 -9.67 -14.93
CA VAL A 79 -11.68 -9.49 -14.21
C VAL A 79 -11.97 -8.91 -12.83
N ALA A 80 -11.33 -9.46 -11.80
CA ALA A 80 -11.37 -8.91 -10.45
C ALA A 80 -10.15 -7.99 -10.24
N VAL A 81 -10.40 -6.75 -9.81
CA VAL A 81 -9.35 -5.79 -9.44
C VAL A 81 -9.45 -5.55 -7.94
N LEU A 82 -8.37 -5.86 -7.21
CA LEU A 82 -8.25 -5.59 -5.79
C LEU A 82 -7.32 -4.39 -5.58
N LEU A 83 -7.87 -3.29 -5.05
CA LEU A 83 -7.09 -2.13 -4.65
C LEU A 83 -6.77 -2.21 -3.16
N VAL A 84 -5.50 -2.01 -2.81
CA VAL A 84 -5.06 -1.96 -1.40
C VAL A 84 -4.70 -0.52 -1.05
N THR A 85 -5.51 0.11 -0.20
CA THR A 85 -5.36 1.50 0.24
C THR A 85 -5.02 1.59 1.73
N GLY A 86 -4.71 2.79 2.23
CA GLY A 86 -4.54 3.05 3.65
C GLY A 86 -5.84 3.46 4.33
N ASP A 87 -6.05 3.03 5.57
CA ASP A 87 -7.27 3.33 6.35
C ASP A 87 -7.32 4.77 6.91
N ARG A 88 -6.18 5.47 6.98
CA ARG A 88 -6.09 6.81 7.59
C ARG A 88 -5.95 7.92 6.55
N GLY A 89 -6.52 9.07 6.88
CA GLY A 89 -6.30 10.34 6.16
C GLY A 89 -4.97 11.01 6.49
N LEU A 90 -4.78 12.25 6.02
CA LEU A 90 -3.55 13.05 6.16
C LEU A 90 -2.29 12.36 5.60
N ALA A 91 -2.47 11.52 4.57
CA ALA A 91 -1.42 10.78 3.88
C ALA A 91 -1.06 11.39 2.51
N GLY A 92 -1.25 12.70 2.35
CA GLY A 92 -1.10 13.39 1.06
C GLY A 92 -2.01 12.78 -0.01
N SER A 93 -1.43 12.51 -1.18
CA SER A 93 -2.14 11.93 -2.34
C SER A 93 -2.17 10.40 -2.38
N PHE A 94 -1.76 9.70 -1.31
CA PHE A 94 -1.53 8.24 -1.35
C PHE A 94 -2.77 7.45 -1.83
N ASN A 95 -3.89 7.57 -1.12
CA ASN A 95 -5.12 6.84 -1.46
C ASN A 95 -5.71 7.30 -2.80
N SER A 96 -5.67 8.60 -3.08
CA SER A 96 -6.24 9.16 -4.31
C SER A 96 -5.46 8.76 -5.57
N GLN A 97 -4.14 8.55 -5.48
CA GLN A 97 -3.37 8.00 -6.60
C GLN A 97 -3.69 6.52 -6.86
N ILE A 98 -3.80 5.70 -5.81
CA ILE A 98 -4.14 4.27 -5.94
C ILE A 98 -5.51 4.08 -6.59
N ILE A 99 -6.51 4.84 -6.13
CA ILE A 99 -7.88 4.78 -6.68
C ILE A 99 -7.90 5.25 -8.14
N ARG A 100 -7.17 6.34 -8.46
CA ARG A 100 -7.09 6.85 -9.83
C ARG A 100 -6.50 5.81 -10.78
N GLU A 101 -5.43 5.14 -10.38
CA GLU A 101 -4.84 4.07 -11.18
C GLU A 101 -5.77 2.88 -11.32
N GLY A 102 -6.50 2.50 -10.27
CA GLY A 102 -7.52 1.46 -10.35
C GLY A 102 -8.63 1.78 -11.35
N VAL A 103 -9.08 3.04 -11.41
CA VAL A 103 -10.05 3.50 -12.42
C VAL A 103 -9.43 3.49 -13.83
N ARG A 104 -8.17 3.87 -13.98
CA ARG A 104 -7.45 3.79 -15.26
C ARG A 104 -7.33 2.35 -15.74
N LEU A 105 -6.96 1.43 -14.86
CA LEU A 105 -6.87 0.01 -15.18
C LEU A 105 -8.23 -0.55 -15.63
N LYS A 106 -9.32 -0.16 -14.96
CA LYS A 106 -10.69 -0.53 -15.37
C LYS A 106 -11.01 -0.10 -16.82
N SER A 107 -10.45 1.00 -17.32
CA SER A 107 -10.67 1.41 -18.72
C SER A 107 -9.84 0.65 -19.75
N GLN A 108 -8.84 -0.12 -19.32
CA GLN A 108 -7.94 -0.90 -20.17
C GLN A 108 -8.30 -2.39 -20.21
N LEU A 109 -9.07 -2.85 -19.23
CA LEU A 109 -9.62 -4.20 -19.12
C LEU A 109 -11.01 -4.27 -19.75
#